data_AF-A0A528CH02-F1
#
_entry.id   AF-A0A528CH02-F1
#
_cell.length_a   1.000
_cell.length_b   1.000
_cell.length_c   1.000
_cell.angle_alpha   90.00
_cell.angle_beta   90.00
_cell.angle_gamma   90.00
#
_symmetry.space_group_name_H-M   'P 1'
#
loop_
_entity.id
_entity.type
_entity.pdbx_description
1 polymer ?
#
loop_
_entity_poly.entity_id
_entity_poly.type
_entity_poly.pdbx_seq_one_letter_code
_entity_poly.pdbx_strand_id
1 'polypeptide(L)' 'DLYVQDLVGGADEDLKLTTRVVTEFAWHSLFIRNLLIRPEAAELEHFVPDMTIIDLPSFRADPARHGTRTGTVIA' A
#
# COMPACT_ATOMS: atom_id res chain seq x y z
N ASP A 1 15.71 4.70 1.00
CA ASP A 1 14.51 5.57 0.94
C ASP A 1 13.26 4.72 0.84
N LEU A 2 12.13 5.21 1.36
CA LEU A 2 10.81 4.59 1.22
C LEU A 2 9.86 5.59 0.56
N TYR A 3 8.88 5.09 -0.17
CA TYR A 3 7.86 5.90 -0.83
C TYR A 3 6.50 5.63 -0.18
N VAL A 4 5.72 6.68 0.07
CA VAL A 4 4.40 6.58 0.70
C VAL A 4 3.37 7.24 -0.21
N GLN A 5 2.25 6.56 -0.44
CA GLN A 5 1.08 7.10 -1.13
C GLN A 5 -0.16 6.92 -0.27
N ASP A 6 -0.90 8.00 -0.08
CA ASP A 6 -2.25 7.99 0.51
C ASP A 6 -3.26 8.09 -0.62
N LEU A 7 -4.06 7.04 -0.78
CA LEU A 7 -4.90 6.78 -1.93
C LEU A 7 -6.25 6.18 -1.50
N VAL A 8 -7.23 6.18 -2.39
CA VAL A 8 -8.56 5.66 -2.13
C VAL A 8 -8.93 4.56 -3.11
N GLY A 9 -9.36 3.41 -2.59
CA GLY A 9 -9.95 2.33 -3.38
C GLY A 9 -11.47 2.44 -3.40
N GLY A 10 -12.08 2.40 -4.59
CA GLY A 10 -13.53 2.55 -4.76
C GLY A 10 -13.98 4.00 -4.88
N ALA A 11 -14.89 4.27 -5.81
CA ALA A 11 -15.38 5.62 -6.12
C ALA A 11 -16.68 5.99 -5.39
N ASP A 12 -17.33 5.01 -4.77
CA ASP A 12 -18.55 5.23 -3.97
C ASP A 12 -18.15 5.73 -2.58
N GLU A 13 -18.69 6.87 -2.16
CA GLU A 13 -18.31 7.54 -0.91
C GLU A 13 -18.61 6.71 0.34
N ASP A 14 -19.66 5.90 0.32
CA ASP A 14 -20.08 5.09 1.48
C ASP A 14 -19.31 3.76 1.55
N LEU A 15 -18.67 3.34 0.45
CA LEU A 15 -17.99 2.05 0.31
C LEU A 15 -16.49 2.17 0.01
N LYS A 16 -15.95 3.40 -0.08
CA LYS A 16 -14.53 3.62 -0.35
C LYS A 16 -13.66 3.15 0.80
N LEU A 17 -12.42 2.80 0.46
CA LEU A 17 -11.40 2.37 1.41
C LEU A 17 -10.20 3.30 1.33
N THR A 18 -9.93 4.05 2.40
CA THR A 18 -8.71 4.85 2.50
C THR A 18 -7.51 3.93 2.71
N THR A 19 -6.51 4.05 1.85
CA THR A 19 -5.39 3.11 1.78
C THR A 19 -4.06 3.86 1.79
N ARG A 20 -3.19 3.53 2.75
CA ARG A 20 -1.78 3.96 2.76
C ARG A 20 -0.90 2.86 2.20
N VAL A 21 -0.12 3.17 1.18
CA VAL A 21 0.77 2.22 0.52
C VAL A 21 2.21 2.67 0.69
N VAL A 22 3.02 1.84 1.36
CA VAL A 22 4.44 2.04 1.58
C VAL A 22 5.22 1.10 0.68
N THR A 23 6.06 1.62 -0.20
CA THR A 23 6.81 0.82 -1.17
C THR A 23 8.31 1.04 -1.08
N GLU A 24 9.08 -0.02 -1.32
CA GLU A 24 10.54 0.05 -1.43
C GLU A 24 11.01 0.76 -2.71
N PHE A 25 10.32 0.53 -3.84
CA PHE A 25 10.70 1.06 -5.14
C PHE A 25 9.78 2.20 -5.61
N ALA A 26 10.38 3.21 -6.26
CA ALA A 26 9.68 4.39 -6.78
C ALA A 26 8.61 4.01 -7.81
N TRP A 27 8.90 3.05 -8.68
CA TRP A 27 7.98 2.64 -9.74
C TRP A 27 6.79 1.82 -9.21
N HIS A 28 6.92 1.13 -8.07
CA HIS A 28 5.77 0.55 -7.35
C HIS A 28 4.86 1.65 -6.81
N SER A 29 5.44 2.72 -6.25
CA SER A 29 4.69 3.89 -5.80
C SER A 29 3.93 4.57 -6.95
N LEU A 30 4.57 4.71 -8.12
CA LEU A 30 3.91 5.24 -9.32
C LEU A 30 2.82 4.30 -9.85
N PHE A 31 3.07 2.98 -9.82
CA PHE A 31 2.09 1.98 -10.24
C PHE A 31 0.80 2.11 -9.44
N ILE A 32 0.88 2.12 -8.12
CA ILE A 32 -0.33 2.18 -7.29
C ILE A 32 -1.05 3.53 -7.40
N ARG A 33 -0.29 4.64 -7.56
CA ARG A 33 -0.84 5.97 -7.80
C ARG A 33 -1.67 6.08 -9.08
N ASN A 34 -1.40 5.23 -10.09
CA ASN A 34 -2.18 5.18 -11.32
C ASN A 34 -3.45 4.34 -11.20
N LEU A 35 -3.51 3.41 -10.24
CA LEU A 35 -4.62 2.46 -10.11
C LEU A 35 -5.67 2.89 -9.09
N LEU A 36 -5.27 3.58 -8.03
CA LEU A 36 -6.18 4.07 -7.01
C LEU A 36 -6.50 5.56 -7.21
N ILE A 37 -7.59 6.00 -6.59
CA ILE A 37 -8.05 7.38 -6.65
C ILE A 37 -7.14 8.23 -5.79
N ARG A 38 -6.75 9.39 -6.32
CA ARG A 38 -5.94 10.38 -5.61
C ARG A 38 -6.89 11.34 -4.88
N PRO A 39 -6.79 11.43 -3.54
CA PRO A 39 -7.50 12.46 -2.79
C PRO A 39 -7.09 13.86 -3.22
N GLU A 40 -7.94 14.83 -2.94
CA GLU A 40 -7.58 16.24 -3.04
C GLU A 40 -6.52 16.59 -1.98
N ALA A 41 -5.68 17.58 -2.28
CA ALA A 41 -4.55 17.93 -1.42
C ALA A 41 -4.98 18.31 0.02
N ALA A 42 -6.16 18.92 0.17
CA ALA A 42 -6.71 19.30 1.47
C ALA A 42 -7.13 18.10 2.33
N GLU A 43 -7.50 16.98 1.71
CA GLU A 43 -7.88 15.76 2.43
C GLU A 43 -6.66 15.04 3.02
N LEU A 44 -5.47 15.28 2.47
CA LEU A 44 -4.24 14.61 2.88
C LEU A 44 -3.73 15.05 4.27
N GLU A 45 -4.04 16.27 4.71
CA GLU A 45 -3.59 16.79 6.02
C GLU A 45 -4.13 15.97 7.20
N HIS A 46 -5.32 15.39 7.02
CA HIS A 46 -6.01 14.62 8.05
C HIS A 46 -6.25 13.15 7.63
N PHE A 47 -5.48 12.66 6.65
CA PHE A 47 -5.66 11.33 6.10
C PHE A 47 -5.32 10.23 7.12
N VAL A 48 -6.32 9.43 7.46
CA VAL A 48 -6.19 8.24 8.31
C VAL A 48 -6.53 7.02 7.46
N PRO A 49 -5.58 6.10 7.21
CA PRO A 49 -5.83 4.93 6.38
C PRO A 49 -6.61 3.85 7.15
N ASP A 50 -7.67 3.33 6.54
CA ASP A 50 -8.37 2.13 6.99
C ASP A 50 -7.55 0.86 6.68
N MET A 51 -6.82 0.88 5.57
CA MET A 51 -5.93 -0.20 5.13
C MET A 51 -4.51 0.30 4.93
N THR A 52 -3.53 -0.47 5.40
CA THR A 52 -2.11 -0.22 5.13
C THR A 52 -1.54 -1.37 4.32
N ILE A 53 -0.90 -1.05 3.20
CA ILE A 53 -0.16 -1.99 2.35
C ILE A 53 1.32 -1.70 2.49
N ILE A 54 2.10 -2.73 2.81
CA ILE A 54 3.56 -2.67 2.90
C ILE A 54 4.13 -3.58 1.81
N ASP A 55 4.74 -2.96 0.80
CA ASP A 55 5.33 -3.65 -0.34
C ASP A 55 6.86 -3.60 -0.27
N LEU A 56 7.42 -4.72 0.19
CA LEU A 56 8.85 -4.93 0.44
C LEU A 56 9.35 -6.12 -0.38
N PRO A 57 9.54 -5.99 -1.70
CA PRO A 57 9.96 -7.08 -2.58
C PRO A 57 11.37 -7.61 -2.26
N SER A 58 12.23 -6.84 -1.58
CA SER A 58 13.52 -7.34 -1.09
C SER A 58 13.39 -8.28 0.11
N PHE A 59 12.27 -8.26 0.83
CA PHE A 59 12.04 -9.14 1.96
C PHE A 59 11.90 -10.58 1.48
N ARG A 60 12.70 -11.47 2.07
CA ARG A 60 12.58 -12.91 1.88
C ARG A 60 12.14 -13.54 3.18
N ALA A 61 10.95 -14.13 3.18
CA ALA A 61 10.48 -14.88 4.32
C ALA A 61 11.38 -16.11 4.54
N ASP A 62 11.71 -16.38 5.79
CA ASP A 62 12.18 -17.70 6.22
C ASP A 62 10.96 -18.63 6.41
N PRO A 63 10.82 -19.70 5.62
CA PRO A 63 9.69 -20.63 5.71
C PRO A 63 9.52 -21.26 7.10
N ALA A 64 10.63 -21.62 7.76
CA ALA A 64 10.58 -22.30 9.06
C ALA A 64 10.17 -21.33 10.18
N ARG A 65 10.65 -20.09 10.11
CA ARG A 65 10.32 -19.05 11.09
C ARG A 65 8.94 -18.43 10.89
N HIS A 66 8.55 -18.20 9.64
CA HIS A 66 7.34 -17.42 9.30
C HIS A 66 6.16 -18.30 8.84
N GLY A 67 6.33 -19.62 8.75
CA GLY A 67 5.24 -20.52 8.37
C GLY A 67 4.79 -20.39 6.91
N THR A 68 5.65 -19.90 6.03
CA THR A 68 5.34 -19.70 4.60
C THR A 68 5.78 -20.90 3.76
N ARG A 69 5.19 -21.06 2.57
CA ARG A 69 5.56 -22.16 1.65
C ARG A 69 6.94 -21.97 1.01
N THR A 70 7.30 -20.72 0.69
CA THR A 70 8.56 -20.34 0.06
C THR A 70 9.06 -19.02 0.67
N GLY A 71 10.15 -18.47 0.13
CA GLY A 71 10.65 -17.15 0.52
C GLY A 71 9.79 -15.96 0.07
N THR A 72 8.76 -16.19 -0.74
CA THR A 72 7.79 -15.18 -1.16
C THR A 72 6.52 -15.32 -0.34
N VAL A 73 6.00 -14.21 0.18
CA VAL A 73 4.77 -14.17 1.00
C VAL A 73 3.94 -12.93 0.66
N ILE A 74 2.61 -13.11 0.66
CA ILE A 74 1.59 -12.06 0.64
C ILE A 74 0.62 -12.46 1.75
N ALA A 75 0.50 -11.64 2.80
CA ALA A 75 -0.23 -11.95 4.04
C ALA A 75 -1.00 -10.73 4.54
#